data_AF-A0A2V8WM19-F1
#
_entry.id   AF-A0A2V8WM19-F1
#
_cell.length_a   1.000
_cell.length_b   1.000
_cell.length_c   1.000
_cell.angle_alpha   90.00
_cell.angle_beta   90.00
_cell.angle_gamma   90.00
#
_symmetry.space_group_name_H-M   'P 1'
#
loop_
_entity.id
_entity.type
_entity.pdbx_description
1 polymer ?
#
loop_
_entity_poly.entity_id
_entity_poly.type
_entity_poly.pdbx_seq_one_letter_code
_entity_poly.pdbx_strand_id
1 'polypeptide(L)'
;MNRRFALVAVCLLSAGLFAASCGKSADQASGPDANSSPSVAESAKTAVKKALEPKPLVVPADTVLTVVLDQTISSKTTHSGERFSATVEAPVEVEGKVAIPKGARAEGIVKEAKAAGRFKGGAVLSLTLTSVTVDGKDYEVQTSAPTMASKGKGKRTAAMVGGGAGGGALIGGLAGGGKGAVIGGLIGAAAGTGGAGLTGNRDITLPAETALHFKLLQPVNIKQK
;
A
#
# COMPACT_ATOMS: atom_id res chain seq x y z
N MET A 1 -10.55 -4.76 25.69
CA MET A 1 -11.85 -4.65 26.38
C MET A 1 -12.92 -4.55 25.31
N ASN A 2 -13.59 -5.68 25.05
CA ASN A 2 -14.57 -5.84 23.99
C ASN A 2 -15.91 -5.24 24.44
N ARG A 3 -16.61 -4.51 23.58
CA ARG A 3 -18.02 -4.17 23.80
C ARG A 3 -18.86 -4.70 22.65
N ARG A 4 -19.53 -5.80 22.97
CA ARG A 4 -20.57 -6.47 22.21
C ARG A 4 -21.95 -5.88 22.59
N PHE A 5 -22.92 -6.16 21.71
CA PHE A 5 -24.36 -6.30 21.98
C PHE A 5 -25.20 -5.06 22.34
N ALA A 6 -26.07 -4.67 21.40
CA ALA A 6 -27.51 -4.51 21.60
C ALA A 6 -28.15 -4.24 20.22
N LEU A 7 -28.94 -5.14 19.63
CA LEU A 7 -30.35 -5.50 19.90
C LEU A 7 -31.33 -4.71 19.01
N VAL A 8 -32.38 -5.43 18.56
CA VAL A 8 -33.67 -4.95 18.01
C VAL A 8 -33.60 -4.50 16.53
N ALA A 9 -34.44 -4.89 15.56
CA ALA A 9 -35.80 -5.41 15.58
C ALA A 9 -36.08 -6.32 14.37
N VAL A 10 -36.80 -7.40 14.62
CA VAL A 10 -37.57 -8.21 13.65
C VAL A 10 -38.95 -7.57 13.49
N CYS A 11 -39.48 -7.52 12.25
CA CYS A 11 -40.89 -7.45 11.82
C CYS A 11 -40.95 -6.78 10.43
N LEU A 12 -41.76 -7.13 9.43
CA LEU A 12 -42.67 -8.21 9.08
C LEU A 12 -43.33 -7.75 7.75
N LEU A 13 -43.73 -8.69 6.88
CA LEU A 13 -44.84 -8.58 5.91
C LEU A 13 -44.76 -7.59 4.74
N SER A 14 -44.59 -8.12 3.52
CA SER A 14 -45.54 -7.88 2.41
C SER A 14 -45.43 -8.94 1.31
N ALA A 15 -46.60 -9.42 0.91
CA ALA A 15 -46.88 -10.53 0.01
C ALA A 15 -47.29 -10.02 -1.39
N GLY A 16 -47.23 -10.90 -2.40
CA GLY A 16 -47.84 -10.70 -3.74
C GLY A 16 -46.99 -11.33 -4.84
N LEU A 17 -47.12 -12.62 -5.18
CA LEU A 17 -48.16 -13.26 -6.00
C LEU A 17 -48.13 -12.81 -7.48
N PHE A 18 -47.49 -13.60 -8.36
CA PHE A 18 -47.82 -13.60 -9.80
C PHE A 18 -47.81 -15.02 -10.36
N ALA A 19 -48.86 -15.27 -11.15
CA ALA A 19 -49.42 -16.57 -11.47
C ALA A 19 -48.82 -17.24 -12.72
N ALA A 20 -49.18 -18.51 -12.84
CA ALA A 20 -48.86 -19.47 -13.88
C ALA A 20 -49.22 -19.06 -15.31
N SER A 21 -48.45 -19.60 -16.26
CA SER A 21 -48.87 -19.79 -17.65
C SER A 21 -48.37 -21.16 -18.12
N CYS A 22 -49.32 -21.98 -18.57
CA CYS A 22 -49.15 -23.35 -19.06
C CYS A 22 -49.29 -23.32 -20.60
N GLY A 23 -48.44 -24.05 -21.31
CA GLY A 23 -48.54 -24.22 -22.75
C GLY A 23 -47.87 -25.52 -23.18
N LYS A 24 -48.68 -26.47 -23.66
CA LYS A 24 -48.34 -27.84 -24.03
C LYS A 24 -48.76 -28.05 -25.49
N SER A 25 -47.86 -28.58 -26.33
CA SER A 25 -48.12 -29.70 -27.26
C SER A 25 -47.14 -29.78 -28.45
N ALA A 26 -46.90 -31.05 -28.81
CA ALA A 26 -46.67 -31.64 -30.14
C ALA A 26 -45.27 -31.53 -30.80
N ASP A 27 -44.52 -32.64 -30.66
CA ASP A 27 -44.15 -33.58 -31.72
C ASP A 27 -43.74 -33.04 -33.11
N GLN A 28 -42.49 -33.31 -33.51
CA GLN A 28 -42.25 -33.89 -34.83
C GLN A 28 -40.93 -34.68 -34.87
N ALA A 29 -41.08 -35.98 -35.11
CA ALA A 29 -40.02 -36.87 -35.56
C ALA A 29 -39.62 -36.56 -37.01
N SER A 30 -38.33 -36.68 -37.32
CA SER A 30 -37.82 -37.08 -38.64
C SER A 30 -36.42 -37.66 -38.43
N GLY A 31 -36.25 -38.89 -38.91
CA GLY A 31 -35.04 -39.70 -38.75
C GLY A 31 -33.94 -39.37 -39.77
N PRO A 32 -33.11 -40.37 -40.12
CA PRO A 32 -31.66 -40.31 -40.02
C PRO A 32 -30.98 -39.97 -41.36
N ASP A 33 -29.68 -39.64 -41.32
CA ASP A 33 -28.63 -40.02 -42.28
C ASP A 33 -27.36 -39.20 -41.97
N ALA A 34 -26.31 -39.84 -41.47
CA ALA A 34 -25.17 -40.29 -42.26
C ALA A 34 -24.17 -39.17 -42.64
N ASN A 35 -23.03 -39.23 -41.95
CA ASN A 35 -21.70 -39.13 -42.56
C ASN A 35 -21.32 -37.81 -43.25
N SER A 36 -20.48 -36.99 -42.60
CA SER A 36 -19.08 -36.79 -43.04
C SER A 36 -18.37 -35.79 -42.13
N SER A 37 -17.36 -36.32 -41.44
CA SER A 37 -16.28 -35.56 -40.81
C SER A 37 -15.56 -34.68 -41.85
N PRO A 38 -15.24 -33.43 -41.48
CA PRO A 38 -13.84 -33.02 -41.60
C PRO A 38 -13.39 -32.30 -40.32
N SER A 39 -13.46 -32.96 -39.17
CA SER A 39 -13.06 -32.38 -37.85
C SER A 39 -11.68 -32.85 -37.38
N VAL A 40 -10.76 -33.14 -38.31
CA VAL A 40 -9.39 -33.58 -37.97
C VAL A 40 -8.31 -32.62 -38.46
N ALA A 41 -8.56 -31.83 -39.52
CA ALA A 41 -7.57 -30.87 -40.03
C ALA A 41 -7.53 -29.54 -39.25
N GLU A 42 -8.65 -29.13 -38.64
CA GLU A 42 -8.73 -27.90 -37.82
C GLU A 42 -8.20 -28.13 -36.38
N SER A 43 -8.42 -29.33 -35.85
CA SER A 43 -7.93 -29.73 -34.52
C SER A 43 -6.39 -29.86 -34.48
N ALA A 44 -5.76 -30.28 -35.58
CA ALA A 44 -4.30 -30.34 -35.69
C ALA A 44 -3.62 -28.96 -35.71
N LYS A 45 -4.25 -27.92 -36.28
CA LYS A 45 -3.71 -26.54 -36.25
C LYS A 45 -3.88 -25.87 -34.88
N THR A 46 -4.87 -26.30 -34.10
CA THR A 46 -5.10 -25.81 -32.73
C THR A 46 -4.19 -26.51 -31.72
N ALA A 47 -3.91 -27.80 -31.91
CA ALA A 47 -3.01 -28.57 -31.05
C ALA A 47 -1.54 -28.11 -31.14
N VAL A 48 -1.05 -27.73 -32.32
CA VAL A 48 0.33 -27.24 -32.50
C VAL A 48 0.54 -25.84 -31.87
N LYS A 49 -0.48 -24.97 -31.88
CA LYS A 49 -0.40 -23.66 -31.22
C LYS A 49 -0.40 -23.74 -29.70
N LYS A 50 -1.00 -24.77 -29.10
CA LYS A 50 -1.04 -24.98 -27.64
C LYS A 50 0.27 -25.57 -27.09
N ALA A 51 1.03 -26.29 -27.92
CA ALA A 51 2.33 -26.87 -27.52
C ALA A 51 3.50 -25.86 -27.53
N LEU A 52 3.30 -24.66 -28.08
CA LEU A 52 4.24 -23.54 -28.06
C LEU A 52 3.82 -22.46 -27.05
N GLU A 53 2.95 -22.78 -26.08
CA GLU A 53 2.72 -21.86 -24.98
C GLU A 53 3.97 -21.87 -24.08
N PRO A 54 4.70 -20.74 -23.98
CA PRO A 54 5.87 -20.65 -23.13
C PRO A 54 5.45 -21.01 -21.72
N LYS A 55 6.14 -22.03 -21.16
CA LYS A 55 5.85 -22.55 -19.83
C LYS A 55 5.88 -21.37 -18.85
N PRO A 56 4.78 -21.09 -18.13
CA PRO A 56 4.72 -19.93 -17.27
C PRO A 56 5.82 -20.05 -16.21
N LEU A 57 6.66 -19.03 -16.11
CA LEU A 57 7.71 -18.97 -15.12
C LEU A 57 7.11 -18.40 -13.83
N VAL A 58 7.10 -19.21 -12.78
CA VAL A 58 6.42 -18.85 -11.53
C VAL A 58 7.42 -18.21 -10.58
N VAL A 59 7.34 -16.90 -10.39
CA VAL A 59 8.11 -16.23 -9.34
C VAL A 59 7.51 -16.61 -8.00
N PRO A 60 8.24 -17.28 -7.09
CA PRO A 60 7.69 -17.67 -5.80
C PRO A 60 7.45 -16.46 -4.90
N ALA A 61 6.54 -16.62 -3.93
CA ALA A 61 6.44 -15.69 -2.81
C ALA A 61 7.78 -15.59 -2.06
N ASP A 62 7.95 -14.54 -1.27
CA ASP A 62 9.18 -14.17 -0.54
C ASP A 62 10.38 -13.77 -1.40
N THR A 63 10.22 -13.72 -2.73
CA THR A 63 11.24 -13.16 -3.63
C THR A 63 11.44 -11.67 -3.35
N VAL A 64 12.69 -11.22 -3.23
CA VAL A 64 13.03 -9.81 -2.99
C VAL A 64 13.19 -9.09 -4.33
N LEU A 65 12.29 -8.13 -4.59
CA LEU A 65 12.41 -7.16 -5.67
C LEU A 65 13.19 -5.94 -5.16
N THR A 66 14.29 -5.62 -5.84
CA THR A 66 15.01 -4.37 -5.63
C THR A 66 14.64 -3.41 -6.74
N VAL A 67 14.01 -2.29 -6.38
CA VAL A 67 13.53 -1.28 -7.32
C VAL A 67 14.06 0.09 -6.92
N VAL A 68 14.28 0.93 -7.92
CA VAL A 68 14.72 2.31 -7.78
C VAL A 68 13.54 3.23 -8.03
N LEU A 69 13.33 4.21 -7.16
CA LEU A 69 12.31 5.24 -7.37
C LEU A 69 12.68 6.15 -8.54
N ASP A 70 11.74 6.42 -9.46
CA ASP A 70 12.01 7.35 -10.58
C ASP A 70 11.75 8.82 -10.19
N GLN A 71 11.02 9.02 -9.10
CA GLN A 71 10.60 10.33 -8.61
C GLN A 71 10.86 10.46 -7.12
N THR A 72 11.00 11.70 -6.66
CA THR A 72 11.13 11.98 -5.23
C THR A 72 9.77 11.83 -4.55
N ILE A 73 9.73 11.05 -3.46
CA ILE A 73 8.52 10.85 -2.65
C ILE A 73 8.78 11.38 -1.25
N SER A 74 7.89 12.23 -0.75
CA SER A 74 8.02 12.80 0.59
C SER A 74 6.74 12.61 1.39
N SER A 75 6.87 12.24 2.66
CA SER A 75 5.75 12.15 3.60
C SER A 75 4.99 13.46 3.80
N LYS A 76 5.57 14.59 3.36
CA LYS A 76 4.98 15.93 3.46
C LYS A 76 4.12 16.31 2.24
N THR A 77 4.55 15.91 1.05
CA THR A 77 3.91 16.32 -0.22
C THR A 77 3.02 15.23 -0.81
N THR A 78 3.35 13.97 -0.53
CA THR A 78 2.65 12.80 -1.05
C THR A 78 1.54 12.35 -0.11
N HIS A 79 0.46 11.82 -0.68
CA HIS A 79 -0.72 11.37 0.07
C HIS A 79 -0.92 9.84 -0.05
N SER A 80 -1.62 9.27 0.93
CA SER A 80 -2.03 7.86 0.87
C SER A 80 -2.94 7.63 -0.34
N GLY A 81 -2.67 6.57 -1.11
CA GLY A 81 -3.36 6.24 -2.37
C GLY A 81 -2.70 6.84 -3.61
N GLU A 82 -1.71 7.72 -3.46
CA GLU A 82 -0.96 8.28 -4.59
C GLU A 82 -0.15 7.19 -5.30
N ARG A 83 -0.12 7.23 -6.63
CA ARG A 83 0.68 6.31 -7.44
C ARG A 83 2.09 6.83 -7.59
N PHE A 84 3.05 5.92 -7.61
CA PHE A 84 4.42 6.22 -7.95
C PHE A 84 4.97 5.21 -8.95
N SER A 85 5.96 5.66 -9.71
CA SER A 85 6.72 4.79 -10.59
C SER A 85 8.08 4.47 -10.00
N ALA A 86 8.52 3.25 -10.28
CA ALA A 86 9.84 2.75 -9.98
C ALA A 86 10.36 1.90 -11.14
N THR A 87 11.64 1.62 -11.13
CA THR A 87 12.31 0.79 -12.13
C THR A 87 13.07 -0.33 -11.42
N VAL A 88 12.96 -1.57 -11.91
CA VAL A 88 13.64 -2.73 -11.31
C VAL A 88 15.15 -2.61 -11.49
N GLU A 89 15.91 -2.65 -10.39
CA GLU A 89 17.37 -2.49 -10.40
C GLU A 89 18.10 -3.81 -10.65
N ALA A 90 17.60 -4.87 -10.03
CA ALA A 90 18.22 -6.20 -10.04
C ALA A 90 17.31 -7.19 -10.77
N PRO A 91 17.84 -7.96 -11.74
CA PRO A 91 17.05 -8.99 -12.40
C PRO A 91 16.67 -10.08 -11.40
N VAL A 92 15.44 -10.58 -11.50
CA VAL A 92 14.96 -11.71 -10.69
C VAL A 92 15.01 -12.96 -11.54
N GLU A 93 15.77 -13.95 -11.10
CA GLU A 93 15.92 -15.24 -11.77
C GLU A 93 15.14 -16.33 -11.04
N VAL A 94 14.48 -17.19 -11.81
CA VAL A 94 13.73 -18.35 -11.34
C VAL A 94 14.11 -19.52 -12.25
N GLU A 95 14.50 -20.66 -11.66
CA GLU A 95 14.87 -21.87 -12.43
C GLU A 95 15.94 -21.61 -13.51
N GLY A 96 16.88 -20.68 -13.26
CA GLY A 96 17.94 -20.32 -14.20
C GLY A 96 17.49 -19.46 -15.39
N LYS A 97 16.28 -18.89 -15.33
CA LYS A 97 15.75 -17.95 -16.33
C LYS A 97 15.40 -16.62 -15.67
N VAL A 98 15.62 -15.51 -16.37
CA VAL A 98 15.29 -14.16 -15.90
C VAL A 98 13.77 -13.99 -15.96
N ALA A 99 13.09 -14.03 -14.82
CA ALA A 99 11.65 -13.83 -14.73
C ALA A 99 11.25 -12.36 -14.84
N ILE A 100 11.99 -11.48 -14.16
CA ILE A 100 11.80 -10.04 -14.24
C ILE A 100 13.15 -9.43 -14.63
N PRO A 101 13.27 -8.81 -15.82
CA PRO A 101 14.51 -8.21 -16.26
C PRO A 101 14.81 -6.93 -15.48
N LYS A 102 16.11 -6.62 -15.35
CA LYS A 102 16.56 -5.28 -14.93
C LYS A 102 16.01 -4.24 -15.90
N GLY A 103 15.58 -3.10 -15.36
CA GLY A 103 14.97 -2.02 -16.15
C GLY A 103 13.48 -2.21 -16.41
N ALA A 104 12.86 -3.30 -15.93
CA ALA A 104 11.41 -3.46 -15.96
C ALA A 104 10.74 -2.30 -15.22
N ARG A 105 9.64 -1.78 -15.78
CA ARG A 105 8.85 -0.72 -15.16
C ARG A 105 8.05 -1.32 -14.01
N ALA A 106 8.02 -0.66 -12.88
CA ALA A 106 7.19 -1.03 -11.74
C ALA A 106 6.32 0.16 -11.34
N GLU A 107 5.06 -0.12 -10.98
CA GLU A 107 4.18 0.88 -10.39
C GLU A 107 3.72 0.42 -9.01
N GLY A 108 3.53 1.40 -8.15
CA GLY A 108 3.06 1.17 -6.80
C GLY A 108 2.14 2.28 -6.32
N ILE A 109 1.59 2.04 -5.13
CA ILE A 109 0.79 3.02 -4.42
C ILE A 109 1.40 3.29 -3.05
N VAL A 110 1.21 4.52 -2.59
CA VAL A 110 1.58 4.90 -1.23
C VAL A 110 0.49 4.41 -0.29
N LYS A 111 0.78 3.34 0.47
CA LYS A 111 -0.17 2.76 1.43
C LYS A 111 -0.47 3.72 2.57
N GLU A 112 0.55 4.43 3.04
CA GLU A 112 0.41 5.43 4.11
C GLU A 112 1.44 6.53 3.93
N ALA A 113 1.00 7.79 3.93
CA ALA A 113 1.87 8.96 4.03
C ALA A 113 1.40 9.87 5.16
N LYS A 114 2.31 10.19 6.07
CA LYS A 114 2.05 11.08 7.20
C LYS A 114 3.24 11.98 7.46
N ALA A 115 3.03 13.28 7.35
CA ALA A 115 4.05 14.28 7.66
C ALA A 115 4.37 14.31 9.17
N ALA A 116 5.58 14.75 9.51
CA ALA A 116 5.95 14.95 10.91
C ALA A 116 5.16 16.12 11.51
N GLY A 117 4.66 15.95 12.72
CA GLY A 117 3.90 17.00 13.42
C GLY A 117 4.83 18.03 14.07
N ARG A 118 4.39 19.29 14.11
CA ARG A 118 5.19 20.43 14.62
C ARG A 118 5.59 20.30 16.09
N PHE A 119 4.75 19.68 16.91
CA PHE A 119 4.96 19.56 18.36
C PHE A 119 5.13 18.10 18.82
N LYS A 120 4.42 17.17 18.17
CA LYS A 120 4.51 15.73 18.40
C LYS A 120 4.16 14.97 17.13
N GLY A 121 4.58 13.71 17.07
CA GLY A 121 4.32 12.82 15.94
C GLY A 121 5.48 12.79 14.97
N GLY A 122 5.91 11.59 14.63
CA GLY A 122 6.91 11.35 13.60
C GLY A 122 6.26 11.30 12.21
N ALA A 123 7.10 11.40 11.18
CA ALA A 123 6.67 11.10 9.82
C ALA A 123 6.60 9.59 9.60
N VAL A 124 5.65 9.13 8.78
CA VAL A 124 5.49 7.74 8.36
C VAL A 124 5.31 7.73 6.85
N LEU A 125 6.00 6.81 6.18
CA LEU A 125 5.85 6.57 4.74
C LEU A 125 5.90 5.07 4.49
N SER A 126 4.81 4.52 3.94
CA SER A 126 4.69 3.12 3.55
C SER A 126 4.37 3.03 2.07
N LEU A 127 5.20 2.34 1.31
CA LEU A 127 5.03 2.14 -0.13
C LEU A 127 4.72 0.67 -0.41
N THR A 128 3.94 0.38 -1.44
CA THR A 128 3.74 -0.99 -1.94
C THR A 128 3.75 -0.99 -3.45
N LEU A 129 4.37 -2.01 -4.05
CA LEU A 129 4.24 -2.24 -5.48
C LEU A 129 2.92 -2.97 -5.76
N THR A 130 2.29 -2.61 -6.87
CA THR A 130 1.01 -3.14 -7.35
C THR A 130 1.12 -3.79 -8.72
N SER A 131 2.03 -3.31 -9.57
CA SER A 131 2.26 -3.89 -10.90
C SER A 131 3.71 -3.80 -11.33
N VAL A 132 4.13 -4.75 -12.16
CA VAL A 132 5.41 -4.77 -12.84
C VAL A 132 5.19 -5.10 -14.30
N THR A 133 5.74 -4.29 -15.19
CA THR A 133 5.71 -4.50 -16.64
C THR A 133 6.92 -5.32 -17.06
N VAL A 134 6.67 -6.51 -17.60
CA VAL A 134 7.70 -7.41 -18.14
C VAL A 134 7.39 -7.67 -19.61
N ASP A 135 8.37 -7.42 -20.49
CA ASP A 135 8.23 -7.59 -21.94
C ASP A 135 6.98 -6.92 -22.55
N GLY A 136 6.61 -5.75 -22.01
CA GLY A 136 5.44 -4.97 -22.44
C GLY A 136 4.09 -5.50 -21.95
N LYS A 137 4.08 -6.44 -21.00
CA LYS A 137 2.87 -6.92 -20.33
C LYS A 137 2.89 -6.57 -18.85
N ASP A 138 1.77 -6.07 -18.35
CA ASP A 138 1.61 -5.75 -16.94
C ASP A 138 1.21 -6.98 -16.13
N TYR A 139 1.96 -7.24 -15.08
CA TYR A 139 1.69 -8.29 -14.10
C TYR A 139 1.35 -7.63 -12.76
N GLU A 140 0.19 -7.97 -12.21
CA GLU A 140 -0.17 -7.54 -10.86
C GLU A 140 0.71 -8.26 -9.84
N VAL A 141 1.30 -7.49 -8.94
CA VAL A 141 2.17 -8.01 -7.87
C VAL A 141 1.65 -7.54 -6.52
N GLN A 142 1.63 -8.44 -5.56
CA GLN A 142 1.41 -8.08 -4.17
C GLN A 142 2.71 -8.16 -3.41
N THR A 143 3.14 -7.03 -2.86
CA THR A 143 4.40 -6.92 -2.13
C THR A 143 4.19 -6.47 -0.69
N SER A 144 5.15 -6.78 0.16
CA SER A 144 5.23 -6.24 1.50
C SER A 144 5.37 -4.72 1.41
N ALA A 145 4.70 -3.98 2.30
CA ALA A 145 4.85 -2.53 2.36
C ALA A 145 5.95 -2.16 3.37
N PRO A 146 7.20 -1.87 2.95
CA PRO A 146 8.22 -1.35 3.86
C PRO A 146 7.73 -0.02 4.44
N THR A 147 7.58 0.00 5.77
CA THR A 147 7.20 1.20 6.52
C THR A 147 8.45 1.90 7.02
N MET A 148 8.70 3.09 6.49
CA MET A 148 9.71 4.00 7.00
C MET A 148 9.05 4.93 8.02
N ALA A 149 9.58 4.96 9.24
CA ALA A 149 9.06 5.82 10.31
C ALA A 149 10.19 6.63 10.95
N SER A 150 9.95 7.94 11.11
CA SER A 150 10.86 8.86 11.78
C SER A 150 10.42 9.05 13.22
N LYS A 151 11.35 9.04 14.18
CA LYS A 151 10.99 9.20 15.60
C LYS A 151 10.62 10.65 15.90
N GLY A 152 9.38 10.87 16.34
CA GLY A 152 8.89 12.21 16.70
C GLY A 152 9.59 12.78 17.95
N LYS A 153 9.73 14.12 18.01
CA LYS A 153 10.41 14.84 19.11
C LYS A 153 9.56 15.00 20.38
N GLY A 154 8.28 14.63 20.34
CA GLY A 154 7.28 14.99 21.35
C GLY A 154 7.66 14.70 22.80
N LYS A 155 8.30 13.55 23.10
CA LYS A 155 8.71 13.22 24.48
C LYS A 155 9.83 14.13 24.99
N ARG A 156 10.83 14.43 24.15
CA ARG A 156 11.97 15.29 24.51
C ARG A 156 11.55 16.75 24.57
N THR A 157 10.71 17.19 23.63
CA THR A 157 10.12 18.53 23.65
C THR A 157 9.24 18.73 24.88
N ALA A 158 8.36 17.78 25.22
CA ALA A 158 7.53 17.88 26.43
C ALA A 158 8.38 17.92 27.71
N ALA A 159 9.46 17.14 27.79
CA ALA A 159 10.39 17.20 28.93
C ALA A 159 11.15 18.53 29.00
N MET A 160 11.57 19.10 27.87
CA MET A 160 12.28 20.39 27.82
C MET A 160 11.34 21.56 28.13
N VAL A 161 10.13 21.55 27.58
CA VAL A 161 9.11 22.59 27.84
C VAL A 161 8.58 22.46 29.28
N GLY A 162 8.24 21.26 29.72
CA GLY A 162 7.77 21.01 31.09
C GLY A 162 8.86 21.24 32.15
N GLY A 163 10.10 20.83 31.86
CA GLY A 163 11.25 21.05 32.73
C GLY A 163 11.72 22.51 32.75
N GLY A 164 11.67 23.22 31.61
CA GLY A 164 12.00 24.63 31.52
C GLY A 164 10.94 25.54 32.15
N ALA A 165 9.65 25.22 32.00
CA ALA A 165 8.57 25.92 32.69
C ALA A 165 8.60 25.66 34.21
N GLY A 166 8.86 24.42 34.63
CA GLY A 166 9.07 24.08 36.04
C GLY A 166 10.30 24.75 36.64
N GLY A 167 11.46 24.68 35.95
CA GLY A 167 12.70 25.31 36.39
C GLY A 167 12.62 26.85 36.45
N GLY A 168 12.00 27.49 35.44
CA GLY A 168 11.79 28.94 35.41
C GLY A 168 10.81 29.43 36.49
N ALA A 169 9.78 28.63 36.81
CA ALA A 169 8.87 28.92 37.92
C ALA A 169 9.54 28.74 39.29
N LEU A 170 10.44 27.76 39.44
CA LEU A 170 11.23 27.59 40.66
C LEU A 170 12.20 28.75 40.86
N ILE A 171 12.97 29.13 39.83
CA ILE A 171 13.92 30.24 39.92
C ILE A 171 13.18 31.59 40.11
N GLY A 172 12.13 31.84 39.34
CA GLY A 172 11.32 33.05 39.46
C GLY A 172 10.54 33.12 40.78
N GLY A 173 10.11 31.97 41.31
CA GLY A 173 9.47 31.87 42.62
C GLY A 173 10.42 32.09 43.78
N LEU A 174 11.67 31.62 43.67
CA LEU A 174 12.72 31.88 44.65
C LEU A 174 13.17 33.35 44.64
N ALA A 175 13.26 33.97 43.46
CA ALA A 175 13.72 35.36 43.33
C ALA A 175 12.62 36.42 43.57
N GLY A 176 11.35 36.11 43.31
CA GLY A 176 10.25 37.09 43.35
C GLY A 176 8.97 36.63 44.08
N GLY A 177 9.01 35.51 44.80
CA GLY A 177 7.86 34.95 45.51
C GLY A 177 6.71 34.53 44.58
N GLY A 178 5.49 34.46 45.10
CA GLY A 178 4.32 33.99 44.35
C GLY A 178 4.02 34.78 43.06
N LYS A 179 4.35 36.08 43.00
CA LYS A 179 4.25 36.88 41.77
C LYS A 179 5.39 36.58 40.78
N GLY A 180 6.61 36.33 41.27
CA GLY A 180 7.76 35.94 40.47
C GLY A 180 7.64 34.54 39.85
N ALA A 181 6.96 33.60 40.52
CA ALA A 181 6.65 32.28 39.97
C ALA A 181 5.68 32.36 38.78
N VAL A 182 4.68 33.25 38.85
CA VAL A 182 3.72 33.47 37.75
C VAL A 182 4.41 34.14 36.57
N ILE A 183 5.21 35.19 36.81
CA ILE A 183 5.91 35.91 35.75
C ILE A 183 7.02 35.02 35.14
N GLY A 184 7.82 34.35 35.96
CA GLY A 184 8.86 33.41 35.52
C GLY A 184 8.30 32.18 34.82
N GLY A 185 7.14 31.70 35.26
CA GLY A 185 6.37 30.63 34.60
C GLY A 185 5.80 31.06 33.25
N LEU A 186 5.24 32.27 33.12
CA LEU A 186 4.72 32.80 31.86
C LEU A 186 5.83 33.05 30.83
N ILE A 187 6.94 33.68 31.24
CA ILE A 187 8.08 33.93 30.35
C ILE A 187 8.76 32.60 29.97
N GLY A 188 8.95 31.69 30.93
CA GLY A 188 9.49 30.35 30.68
C GLY A 188 8.59 29.50 29.77
N ALA A 189 7.26 29.61 29.91
CA ALA A 189 6.30 28.96 29.02
C ALA A 189 6.29 29.58 27.63
N ALA A 190 6.35 30.91 27.49
CA ALA A 190 6.40 31.59 26.20
C ALA A 190 7.69 31.26 25.42
N ALA A 191 8.85 31.29 26.09
CA ALA A 191 10.13 30.94 25.47
C ALA A 191 10.21 29.43 25.13
N GLY A 192 9.74 28.56 26.02
CA GLY A 192 9.76 27.11 25.83
C GLY A 192 8.81 26.63 24.73
N THR A 193 7.57 27.12 24.71
CA THR A 193 6.57 26.73 23.69
C THR A 193 6.82 27.40 22.34
N GLY A 194 7.25 28.67 22.33
CA GLY A 194 7.60 29.40 21.11
C GLY A 194 8.79 28.79 20.39
N GLY A 195 9.89 28.48 21.10
CA GLY A 195 11.10 27.91 20.50
C GLY A 195 10.93 26.48 20.00
N ALA A 196 10.18 25.65 20.71
CA ALA A 196 9.96 24.25 20.33
C ALA A 196 9.22 24.11 18.98
N GLY A 197 8.26 24.98 18.71
CA GLY A 197 7.48 24.99 17.46
C GLY A 197 8.25 25.51 16.23
N LEU A 198 9.42 26.11 16.43
CA LEU A 198 10.32 26.58 15.37
C LEU A 198 11.36 25.53 14.98
N THR A 199 11.59 24.51 15.81
CA THR A 199 12.55 23.45 15.48
C THR A 199 12.02 22.57 14.36
N GLY A 200 12.61 22.69 13.17
CA GLY A 200 12.12 22.09 11.91
C GLY A 200 11.70 20.61 12.00
N ASN A 201 10.65 20.28 11.25
CA ASN A 201 10.09 18.93 11.16
C ASN A 201 11.08 17.96 10.51
N ARG A 202 11.07 16.70 10.96
CA ARG A 202 11.86 15.61 10.37
C ARG A 202 10.94 14.78 9.49
N ASP A 203 10.61 15.32 8.33
CA ASP A 203 9.86 14.60 7.30
C ASP A 203 10.73 13.50 6.67
N ILE A 204 10.10 12.46 6.14
CA ILE A 204 10.78 11.41 5.38
C ILE A 204 10.71 11.81 3.92
N THR A 205 11.86 11.98 3.28
CA THR A 205 11.97 12.24 1.85
C THR A 205 12.88 11.18 1.25
N LEU A 206 12.34 10.42 0.32
CA LEU A 206 13.05 9.46 -0.51
C LEU A 206 13.33 10.15 -1.84
N PRO A 207 14.59 10.52 -2.14
CA PRO A 207 14.92 11.12 -3.43
C PRO A 207 14.66 10.12 -4.57
N ALA A 208 14.51 10.66 -5.78
CA ALA A 208 14.65 9.84 -6.98
C ALA A 208 15.99 9.09 -6.92
N GLU A 209 16.04 7.93 -7.57
CA GLU A 209 17.18 7.03 -7.57
C GLU A 209 17.44 6.28 -6.25
N THR A 210 16.50 6.33 -5.30
CA THR A 210 16.59 5.53 -4.07
C THR A 210 16.21 4.07 -4.33
N ALA A 211 17.13 3.15 -4.02
CA ALA A 211 16.87 1.72 -4.03
C ALA A 211 16.02 1.29 -2.82
N LEU A 212 14.95 0.54 -3.08
CA LEU A 212 14.03 -0.02 -2.10
C LEU A 212 13.84 -1.52 -2.35
N HIS A 213 13.71 -2.26 -1.25
CA HIS A 213 13.51 -3.70 -1.29
C HIS A 213 12.06 -4.04 -0.92
N PHE A 214 11.39 -4.78 -1.81
CA PHE A 214 10.03 -5.25 -1.63
C PHE A 214 10.02 -6.78 -1.68
N LYS A 215 9.36 -7.43 -0.72
CA LYS A 215 9.17 -8.89 -0.77
C LYS A 215 7.85 -9.21 -1.44
N LEU A 216 7.82 -10.16 -2.37
CA LEU A 216 6.56 -10.69 -2.88
C LEU A 216 5.82 -11.43 -1.77
N LEU A 217 4.52 -11.17 -1.63
CA LEU A 217 3.66 -11.89 -0.71
C LEU A 217 2.96 -13.09 -1.38
N GLN A 218 2.84 -13.02 -2.71
CA GLN A 218 2.14 -14.02 -3.51
C GLN A 218 3.01 -14.42 -4.70
N PRO A 219 2.93 -15.69 -5.14
CA PRO A 219 3.60 -16.11 -6.34
C PRO A 219 2.96 -15.47 -7.58
N VAL A 220 3.79 -15.10 -8.56
CA VAL A 220 3.36 -14.42 -9.79
C VAL A 220 3.77 -15.25 -11.00
N ASN A 221 2.80 -15.57 -11.85
CA ASN A 221 3.03 -16.34 -13.07
C ASN A 221 3.39 -15.40 -14.22
N ILE A 222 4.65 -15.38 -14.62
CA ILE A 222 5.14 -14.58 -15.74
C ILE A 222 5.15 -15.43 -17.00
N LYS A 223 4.44 -14.96 -18.04
CA LYS A 223 4.43 -15.60 -19.36
C LYS A 223 5.53 -14.98 -20.20
N GLN A 224 6.70 -15.62 -20.21
CA GLN A 224 7.81 -15.25 -21.08
C GLN A 224 7.39 -15.43 -22.55
N LYS A 225 8.00 -14.72 -23.50
CA LYS A 225 7.74 -14.91 -24.93
C LYS A 225 8.77 -15.85 -25.57
#